data_AF-A0A9Q9N6H3-F1
#
_entry.id   AF-A0A9Q9N6H3-F1
#
_cell.length_a   1.000
_cell.length_b   1.000
_cell.length_c   1.000
_cell.angle_alpha   90.00
_cell.angle_beta   90.00
_cell.angle_gamma   90.00
#
_symmetry.space_group_name_H-M   'P 1'
#
loop_
_entity.id
_entity.type
_entity.pdbx_description
1 polymer ?
#
loop_
_entity_poly.entity_id
_entity_poly.type
_entity_poly.pdbx_seq_one_letter_code
_entity_poly.pdbx_strand_id
1 'polypeptide(L)'
;MKGSQFEETVFYTKTFSIQDYDISKDYLIDVQKLKKELTVWINGEELAHLDHGICQITHMIRPENNLIIVHTQSYDDIVEIRQQLNGLMIIERANDRIDDFEVQSKYMFRNQELYIQLKITDIEGAPIPTYTVMCSEGNIIATGDIHLDEVNEMICPQRSEFERGYLLFIDTEDETLVHTIA
;
A
#
# COMPACT_ATOMS: atom_id res chain seq x y z
N MET A 1 22.05 28.98 -30.93
CA MET A 1 22.35 27.53 -30.98
C MET A 1 21.45 26.82 -29.99
N LYS A 2 20.61 25.88 -30.44
CA LYS A 2 19.94 24.94 -29.54
C LYS A 2 20.89 23.75 -29.39
N GLY A 3 21.46 23.57 -28.20
CA GLY A 3 22.24 22.37 -27.90
C GLY A 3 21.28 21.20 -27.68
N SER A 4 21.57 20.07 -28.32
CA SER A 4 20.95 18.79 -27.96
C SER A 4 21.65 18.26 -26.71
N GLN A 5 20.93 18.13 -25.60
CA GLN A 5 21.39 17.35 -24.45
C GLN A 5 21.22 15.87 -24.80
N PHE A 6 22.23 15.06 -24.49
CA PHE A 6 22.10 13.61 -24.53
C PHE A 6 21.37 13.16 -23.27
N GLU A 7 20.35 12.32 -23.42
CA GLU A 7 19.67 11.66 -22.31
C GLU A 7 20.46 10.41 -21.94
N GLU A 8 20.84 10.26 -20.67
CA GLU A 8 21.42 9.01 -20.20
C GLU A 8 20.30 7.99 -19.98
N THR A 9 20.49 6.77 -20.42
CA THR A 9 19.50 5.71 -20.25
C THR A 9 19.99 4.73 -19.20
N VAL A 10 19.12 4.39 -18.24
CA VAL A 10 19.41 3.39 -17.22
C VAL A 10 18.61 2.14 -17.51
N PHE A 11 19.32 1.03 -17.70
CA PHE A 11 18.77 -0.31 -17.68
C PHE A 11 19.10 -0.97 -16.35
N TYR A 12 18.08 -1.48 -15.69
CA TYR A 12 18.19 -2.23 -14.46
C TYR A 12 17.62 -3.62 -14.68
N THR A 13 18.36 -4.65 -14.27
CA THR A 13 17.94 -6.04 -14.41
C THR A 13 18.19 -6.75 -13.11
N LYS A 14 17.18 -7.45 -12.61
CA LYS A 14 17.26 -8.22 -11.37
C LYS A 14 16.43 -9.48 -11.47
N THR A 15 16.94 -10.55 -10.86
CA THR A 15 16.17 -11.76 -10.63
C THR A 15 15.65 -11.79 -9.21
N PHE A 16 14.44 -12.29 -9.02
CA PHE A 16 13.82 -12.45 -7.70
C PHE A 16 13.01 -13.74 -7.65
N SER A 17 12.71 -14.22 -6.45
CA SER A 17 11.82 -15.35 -6.20
C SER A 17 10.80 -14.93 -5.15
N ILE A 18 9.59 -15.46 -5.25
CA ILE A 18 8.55 -15.27 -4.25
C ILE A 18 8.64 -16.47 -3.31
N GLN A 19 8.97 -16.19 -2.05
CA GLN A 19 8.97 -17.24 -1.03
C GLN A 19 7.54 -17.67 -0.79
N ASP A 20 7.30 -18.98 -0.73
CA ASP A 20 5.97 -19.55 -0.50
C ASP A 20 4.90 -19.07 -1.49
N TYR A 21 5.26 -18.98 -2.78
CA TYR A 21 4.34 -18.57 -3.85
C TYR A 21 3.00 -19.30 -3.75
N ASP A 22 1.94 -18.50 -3.73
CA ASP A 22 0.56 -18.95 -3.73
C ASP A 22 -0.17 -18.46 -4.98
N ILE A 23 -0.83 -19.37 -5.68
CA ILE A 23 -1.60 -19.06 -6.88
C ILE A 23 -2.95 -18.42 -6.56
N SER A 24 -3.44 -18.55 -5.32
CA SER A 24 -4.69 -17.89 -4.88
C SER A 24 -4.45 -16.50 -4.30
N LYS A 25 -3.33 -15.86 -4.61
CA LYS A 25 -3.02 -14.50 -4.17
C LYS A 25 -2.75 -13.59 -5.35
N ASP A 26 -2.99 -12.32 -5.14
CA ASP A 26 -2.58 -11.28 -6.05
C ASP A 26 -1.17 -10.79 -5.74
N TYR A 27 -0.43 -10.48 -6.79
CA TYR A 27 0.89 -9.88 -6.70
C TYR A 27 0.84 -8.50 -7.32
N LEU A 28 1.35 -7.52 -6.59
CA LEU A 28 1.43 -6.13 -7.03
C LEU A 28 2.86 -5.63 -6.92
N ILE A 29 3.26 -4.71 -7.79
CA ILE A 29 4.53 -4.00 -7.66
C ILE A 29 4.28 -2.60 -7.10
N ASP A 30 5.04 -2.23 -6.06
CA ASP A 30 5.03 -0.88 -5.50
C ASP A 30 6.12 -0.03 -6.17
N VAL A 31 5.67 0.99 -6.90
CA VAL A 31 6.52 1.98 -7.57
C VAL A 31 6.35 3.38 -6.99
N GLN A 32 5.68 3.56 -5.85
CA GLN A 32 5.40 4.88 -5.26
C GLN A 32 6.66 5.69 -4.94
N LYS A 33 7.78 5.02 -4.66
CA LYS A 33 9.06 5.68 -4.32
C LYS A 33 9.86 6.12 -5.56
N LEU A 34 9.40 5.80 -6.76
CA LEU A 34 10.07 6.13 -8.00
C LEU A 34 9.56 7.48 -8.48
N LYS A 35 10.48 8.40 -8.78
CA LYS A 35 10.15 9.79 -9.16
C LYS A 35 10.01 9.99 -10.68
N LYS A 36 10.05 8.90 -11.46
CA LYS A 36 10.23 8.93 -12.92
C LYS A 36 9.37 7.87 -13.57
N GLU A 37 8.96 8.17 -14.79
CA GLU A 37 8.30 7.20 -15.66
C GLU A 37 9.24 6.04 -15.98
N LEU A 38 8.74 4.83 -15.77
CA LEU A 38 9.47 3.61 -16.02
C LEU A 38 8.76 2.78 -17.08
N THR A 39 9.57 2.15 -17.94
CA THR A 39 9.12 0.99 -18.69
C THR A 39 9.59 -0.26 -17.94
N VAL A 40 8.64 -1.08 -17.51
CA VAL A 40 8.92 -2.29 -16.73
C VAL A 40 8.53 -3.52 -17.55
N TRP A 41 9.42 -4.51 -17.58
CA TRP A 41 9.13 -5.85 -18.08
C TRP A 41 9.35 -6.88 -16.99
N ILE A 42 8.42 -7.82 -16.89
CA ILE A 42 8.50 -8.97 -15.99
C ILE A 42 8.39 -10.23 -16.82
N ASN A 43 9.39 -11.10 -16.73
CA ASN A 43 9.45 -12.37 -17.46
C ASN A 43 9.27 -12.24 -18.99
N GLY A 44 9.62 -11.07 -19.54
CA GLY A 44 9.53 -10.76 -20.98
C GLY A 44 8.22 -10.08 -21.40
N GLU A 45 7.25 -9.92 -20.49
CA GLU A 45 6.00 -9.21 -20.73
C GLU A 45 6.10 -7.76 -20.23
N GLU A 46 5.50 -6.81 -20.94
CA GLU A 46 5.55 -5.38 -20.61
C GLU A 46 4.38 -4.98 -19.69
N LEU A 47 4.67 -4.31 -18.58
CA LEU A 47 3.69 -3.89 -17.56
C LEU A 47 3.06 -2.52 -17.86
N ALA A 48 3.28 -1.97 -19.06
CA ALA A 48 2.99 -0.59 -19.45
C ALA A 48 3.84 0.46 -18.71
N HIS A 49 3.71 1.74 -19.11
CA HIS A 49 4.42 2.86 -18.50
C HIS A 49 3.87 3.14 -17.10
N LEU A 50 4.75 3.09 -16.10
CA LEU A 50 4.40 3.36 -14.71
C LEU A 50 4.94 4.74 -14.31
N ASP A 51 4.06 5.62 -13.82
CA ASP A 51 4.44 6.92 -13.31
C ASP A 51 4.59 6.90 -11.78
N HIS A 52 3.56 6.49 -11.03
CA HIS A 52 3.58 6.27 -9.57
C HIS A 52 2.44 5.32 -9.14
N GLY A 53 2.60 4.62 -8.01
CA GLY A 53 1.51 3.85 -7.40
C GLY A 53 1.82 2.37 -7.17
N ILE A 54 0.76 1.57 -7.09
CA ILE A 54 0.80 0.12 -6.97
C ILE A 54 0.11 -0.46 -8.20
N CYS A 55 0.73 -1.45 -8.84
CA CYS A 55 0.20 -2.05 -10.08
C CYS A 55 0.14 -3.57 -9.97
N GLN A 56 -0.95 -4.18 -10.42
CA GLN A 56 -1.14 -5.63 -10.37
C GLN A 56 -0.33 -6.34 -11.47
N ILE A 57 0.44 -7.35 -11.05
CA ILE A 57 1.38 -8.12 -11.89
C ILE A 57 1.13 -9.62 -11.80
N THR A 58 0.05 -10.07 -11.16
CA THR A 58 -0.27 -11.49 -10.88
C THR A 58 -0.04 -12.38 -12.10
N HIS A 59 -0.51 -11.96 -13.28
CA HIS A 59 -0.42 -12.73 -14.52
C HIS A 59 1.03 -12.87 -15.08
N MET A 60 1.94 -11.98 -14.69
CA MET A 60 3.32 -11.94 -15.17
C MET A 60 4.27 -12.73 -14.26
N ILE A 61 3.85 -13.03 -13.04
CA ILE A 61 4.64 -13.72 -12.02
C ILE A 61 4.61 -15.23 -12.23
N ARG A 62 5.75 -15.86 -11.99
CA ARG A 62 5.94 -17.31 -12.00
C ARG A 62 6.27 -17.82 -10.60
N PRO A 63 5.91 -19.08 -10.25
CA PRO A 63 6.25 -19.68 -8.96
C PRO A 63 7.75 -19.77 -8.66
N GLU A 64 8.57 -19.81 -9.70
CA GLU A 64 10.02 -19.97 -9.59
C GLU A 64 10.76 -18.61 -9.60
N ASN A 65 11.91 -18.57 -10.27
CA ASN A 65 12.65 -17.33 -10.49
C ASN A 65 11.96 -16.45 -11.53
N ASN A 66 11.81 -15.19 -11.16
CA ASN A 66 11.27 -14.13 -11.98
C ASN A 66 12.41 -13.19 -12.39
N LEU A 67 12.29 -12.62 -13.59
CA LEU A 67 13.20 -11.60 -14.11
C LEU A 67 12.45 -10.28 -14.24
N ILE A 68 12.94 -9.23 -13.60
CA ILE A 68 12.47 -7.86 -13.83
C ILE A 68 13.54 -7.07 -14.60
N ILE A 69 13.09 -6.35 -15.63
CA ILE A 69 13.87 -5.38 -16.38
C ILE A 69 13.16 -4.04 -16.25
N VAL A 70 13.90 -3.01 -15.86
CA VAL A 70 13.39 -1.65 -15.78
C VAL A 70 14.24 -0.76 -16.67
N HIS A 71 13.57 0.05 -17.47
CA HIS A 71 14.17 1.07 -18.33
C HIS A 71 13.63 2.44 -17.92
N THR A 72 14.54 3.40 -17.77
CA THR A 72 14.21 4.80 -17.53
C THR A 72 15.18 5.71 -18.24
N GLN A 73 14.68 6.85 -18.70
CA GLN A 73 15.51 7.96 -19.13
C GLN A 73 15.93 8.75 -17.87
N SER A 74 17.20 9.16 -17.82
CA SER A 74 17.76 9.94 -16.71
C SER A 74 18.44 11.21 -17.20
N TYR A 75 18.11 12.30 -16.51
CA TYR A 75 18.90 13.52 -16.46
C TYR A 75 19.58 13.70 -15.09
N ASP A 76 19.33 12.77 -14.17
CA ASP A 76 19.67 12.81 -12.75
C ASP A 76 20.79 11.80 -12.42
N ASP A 77 21.31 11.86 -11.19
CA ASP A 77 22.38 10.97 -10.71
C ASP A 77 21.97 9.48 -10.80
N ILE A 78 22.66 8.72 -11.65
CA ILE A 78 22.48 7.27 -11.83
C ILE A 78 22.51 6.53 -10.49
N VAL A 79 23.27 7.01 -9.50
CA VAL A 79 23.37 6.39 -8.18
C VAL A 79 22.03 6.47 -7.44
N GLU A 80 21.34 7.62 -7.49
CA GLU A 80 20.03 7.78 -6.83
C GLU A 80 18.98 6.88 -7.48
N ILE A 81 18.92 6.84 -8.82
CA ILE A 81 17.97 5.99 -9.55
C ILE A 81 18.19 4.51 -9.22
N ARG A 82 19.45 4.05 -9.20
CA ARG A 82 19.75 2.66 -8.84
C ARG A 82 19.35 2.33 -7.40
N GLN A 83 19.47 3.28 -6.47
CA GLN A 83 19.01 3.07 -5.09
C GLN A 83 17.49 2.94 -5.02
N GLN A 84 16.75 3.78 -5.73
CA GLN A 84 15.28 3.68 -5.81
C GLN A 84 14.84 2.34 -6.43
N LEU A 85 15.46 1.94 -7.55
CA LEU A 85 15.16 0.67 -8.23
C LEU A 85 15.49 -0.56 -7.38
N ASN A 86 16.55 -0.49 -6.57
CA ASN A 86 16.85 -1.56 -5.61
C ASN A 86 15.82 -1.69 -4.49
N GLY A 87 15.06 -0.63 -4.22
CA GLY A 87 13.97 -0.59 -3.25
C GLY A 87 12.61 -0.99 -3.81
N LEU A 88 12.53 -1.46 -5.07
CA LEU A 88 11.31 -2.04 -5.63
C LEU A 88 10.85 -3.24 -4.82
N MET A 89 9.55 -3.29 -4.53
CA MET A 89 8.94 -4.36 -3.74
C MET A 89 7.80 -4.99 -4.53
N ILE A 90 7.69 -6.31 -4.42
CA ILE A 90 6.49 -7.04 -4.78
C ILE A 90 5.70 -7.24 -3.49
N ILE A 91 4.45 -6.81 -3.52
CA ILE A 91 3.48 -6.95 -2.45
C ILE A 91 2.56 -8.10 -2.83
N GLU A 92 2.38 -9.01 -1.89
CA GLU A 92 1.38 -10.06 -1.98
C GLU A 92 0.11 -9.60 -1.26
N ARG A 93 -1.05 -9.82 -1.86
CA ARG A 93 -2.37 -9.50 -1.28
C ARG A 93 -3.29 -10.71 -1.36
N ALA A 94 -4.10 -10.92 -0.33
CA ALA A 94 -5.12 -11.97 -0.30
C ALA A 94 -6.24 -11.68 -1.31
N ASN A 95 -6.92 -12.71 -1.81
CA ASN A 95 -8.06 -12.54 -2.72
C ASN A 95 -9.30 -11.99 -2.03
N ASP A 96 -9.49 -12.30 -0.74
CA ASP A 96 -10.56 -11.74 0.09
C ASP A 96 -9.99 -10.58 0.94
N ARG A 97 -10.17 -9.35 0.47
CA ARG A 97 -9.49 -8.18 1.06
C ARG A 97 -10.29 -6.88 0.96
N ILE A 98 -9.89 -5.92 1.79
CA ILE A 98 -10.28 -4.51 1.65
C ILE A 98 -9.30 -3.84 0.70
N ASP A 99 -9.77 -3.32 -0.44
CA ASP A 99 -8.88 -2.67 -1.41
C ASP A 99 -8.76 -1.17 -1.14
N ASP A 100 -9.86 -0.52 -0.75
CA ASP A 100 -9.88 0.89 -0.40
C ASP A 100 -10.88 1.21 0.73
N PHE A 101 -10.57 2.26 1.49
CA PHE A 101 -11.41 2.73 2.58
C PHE A 101 -11.16 4.20 2.91
N GLU A 102 -12.18 4.86 3.45
CA GLU A 102 -12.13 6.23 3.93
C GLU A 102 -12.28 6.27 5.46
N VAL A 103 -11.41 7.04 6.11
CA VAL A 103 -11.50 7.32 7.56
C VAL A 103 -11.69 8.81 7.76
N GLN A 104 -12.72 9.17 8.53
CA GLN A 104 -12.92 10.53 9.02
C GLN A 104 -12.94 10.50 10.54
N SER A 105 -12.23 11.44 11.17
CA SER A 105 -12.18 11.55 12.61
C SER A 105 -12.56 12.96 13.07
N LYS A 106 -13.22 13.04 14.22
CA LYS A 106 -13.57 14.30 14.84
C LYS A 106 -13.45 14.21 16.35
N TYR A 107 -12.68 15.14 16.91
CA TYR A 107 -12.60 15.33 18.34
C TYR A 107 -13.77 16.16 18.87
N MET A 108 -14.50 15.60 19.84
CA MET A 108 -15.61 16.25 20.52
C MET A 108 -15.19 16.66 21.93
N PHE A 109 -14.54 17.83 22.04
CA PHE A 109 -13.99 18.36 23.30
C PHE A 109 -14.99 18.43 24.46
N ARG A 110 -16.29 18.66 24.17
CA ARG A 110 -17.33 18.78 25.19
C ARG A 110 -17.55 17.46 25.95
N ASN A 111 -17.44 16.33 25.26
CA ASN A 111 -17.69 15.02 25.81
C ASN A 111 -16.40 14.25 26.11
N GLN A 112 -15.24 14.79 25.73
CA GLN A 112 -13.96 14.08 25.76
C GLN A 112 -14.06 12.76 24.98
N GLU A 113 -14.59 12.84 23.76
CA GLU A 113 -14.80 11.69 22.88
C GLU A 113 -14.11 11.93 21.54
N LEU A 114 -13.46 10.89 21.02
CA LEU A 114 -13.02 10.78 19.64
C LEU A 114 -14.08 10.01 18.87
N TYR A 115 -14.63 10.65 17.85
CA TYR A 115 -15.54 10.03 16.92
C TYR A 115 -14.80 9.65 15.64
N ILE A 116 -14.92 8.40 15.21
CA ILE A 116 -14.29 7.88 14.00
C ILE A 116 -15.38 7.29 13.12
N GLN A 117 -15.38 7.67 11.85
CA GLN A 117 -16.20 7.08 10.80
C GLN A 117 -15.28 6.34 9.85
N LEU A 118 -15.53 5.05 9.67
CA LEU A 118 -14.86 4.21 8.69
C LEU A 118 -15.86 3.77 7.64
N LYS A 119 -15.56 4.02 6.37
CA LYS A 119 -16.34 3.54 5.25
C LYS A 119 -15.45 2.72 4.35
N ILE A 120 -15.81 1.46 4.12
CA ILE A 120 -15.18 0.64 3.10
C ILE A 120 -15.68 1.13 1.73
N THR A 121 -14.76 1.45 0.83
CA THR A 121 -15.09 1.99 -0.50
C THR A 121 -14.89 0.97 -1.59
N ASP A 122 -13.97 0.02 -1.40
CA ASP A 122 -13.73 -1.06 -2.35
C ASP A 122 -13.25 -2.35 -1.68
N ILE A 123 -13.69 -3.49 -2.22
CA ILE A 123 -13.36 -4.83 -1.72
C ILE A 123 -13.11 -5.79 -2.89
N GLU A 124 -12.28 -6.78 -2.64
CA GLU A 124 -12.16 -7.96 -3.50
C GLU A 124 -12.63 -9.19 -2.73
N GLY A 125 -13.39 -10.05 -3.39
CA GLY A 125 -13.95 -11.26 -2.78
C GLY A 125 -15.02 -10.99 -1.73
N ALA A 126 -14.94 -11.66 -0.58
CA ALA A 126 -15.90 -11.55 0.52
C ALA A 126 -15.20 -11.53 1.90
N PRO A 127 -14.38 -10.51 2.20
CA PRO A 127 -13.68 -10.41 3.47
C PRO A 127 -14.65 -10.26 4.64
N ILE A 128 -14.26 -10.75 5.82
CA ILE A 128 -14.98 -10.54 7.08
C ILE A 128 -14.11 -9.65 7.98
N PRO A 129 -14.17 -8.31 7.80
CA PRO A 129 -13.29 -7.41 8.52
C PRO A 129 -13.75 -7.11 9.95
N THR A 130 -12.77 -6.89 10.82
CA THR A 130 -12.92 -6.34 12.17
C THR A 130 -12.02 -5.13 12.34
N TYR A 131 -12.31 -4.29 13.31
CA TYR A 131 -11.45 -3.16 13.66
C TYR A 131 -10.89 -3.27 15.08
N THR A 132 -9.71 -2.72 15.26
CA THR A 132 -9.12 -2.42 16.57
C THR A 132 -8.61 -0.98 16.58
N VAL A 133 -9.12 -0.15 17.49
CA VAL A 133 -8.58 1.19 17.74
C VAL A 133 -7.65 1.13 18.94
N MET A 134 -6.40 1.56 18.75
CA MET A 134 -5.40 1.64 19.80
C MET A 134 -4.96 3.09 20.02
N CYS A 135 -4.67 3.44 21.27
CA CYS A 135 -4.05 4.72 21.58
C CYS A 135 -2.52 4.65 21.43
N SER A 136 -1.87 5.81 21.51
CA SER A 136 -0.42 5.95 21.36
C SER A 136 0.42 5.14 22.36
N GLU A 137 -0.17 4.79 23.52
CA GLU A 137 0.46 3.95 24.54
C GLU A 137 0.37 2.44 24.23
N GLY A 138 -0.28 2.05 23.13
CA GLY A 138 -0.51 0.65 22.78
C GLY A 138 -1.69 0.01 23.51
N ASN A 139 -2.54 0.80 24.16
CA ASN A 139 -3.76 0.29 24.79
C ASN A 139 -4.90 0.20 23.76
N ILE A 140 -5.62 -0.92 23.76
CA ILE A 140 -6.85 -1.08 22.97
C ILE A 140 -7.95 -0.22 23.60
N ILE A 141 -8.59 0.61 22.77
CA ILE A 141 -9.65 1.54 23.16
C ILE A 141 -11.02 1.04 22.70
N ALA A 142 -11.09 0.50 21.48
CA ALA A 142 -12.31 -0.06 20.93
C ALA A 142 -11.99 -1.20 19.96
N THR A 143 -12.91 -2.15 19.85
CA THR A 143 -12.88 -3.23 18.86
C THR A 143 -14.31 -3.51 18.40
N GLY A 144 -14.46 -4.03 17.19
CA GLY A 144 -15.77 -4.44 16.69
C GLY A 144 -15.70 -5.01 15.28
N ASP A 145 -16.85 -5.45 14.79
CA ASP A 145 -17.01 -5.89 13.40
C ASP A 145 -17.15 -4.66 12.48
N ILE A 146 -16.72 -4.81 11.23
CA ILE A 146 -16.89 -3.80 10.19
C ILE A 146 -18.01 -4.26 9.24
N HIS A 147 -19.03 -3.42 9.07
CA HIS A 147 -20.03 -3.56 8.03
C HIS A 147 -19.49 -3.00 6.71
N LEU A 148 -19.48 -3.82 5.66
CA LEU A 148 -18.95 -3.46 4.34
C LEU A 148 -19.82 -2.44 3.60
N ASP A 149 -21.13 -2.48 3.80
CA ASP A 149 -22.10 -1.67 3.04
C ASP A 149 -22.48 -0.35 3.73
N GLU A 150 -21.96 -0.10 4.94
CA GLU A 150 -22.38 0.99 5.80
C GLU A 150 -21.19 1.82 6.31
N VAL A 151 -21.50 3.01 6.83
CA VAL A 151 -20.51 3.79 7.58
C VAL A 151 -20.45 3.24 9.00
N ASN A 152 -19.26 2.78 9.38
CA ASN A 152 -18.97 2.24 10.70
C ASN A 152 -18.60 3.38 11.63
N GLU A 153 -19.41 3.58 12.68
CA GLU A 153 -19.23 4.66 13.64
C GLU A 153 -18.62 4.13 14.94
N MET A 154 -17.50 4.71 15.35
CA MET A 154 -16.79 4.34 16.57
C MET A 154 -16.70 5.55 17.50
N ILE A 155 -17.13 5.38 18.75
CA ILE A 155 -17.00 6.40 19.80
C ILE A 155 -15.97 5.90 20.81
N CYS A 156 -14.83 6.59 20.85
CA CYS A 156 -13.71 6.23 21.72
C CYS A 156 -13.58 7.27 22.85
N PRO A 157 -13.46 6.85 24.13
CA PRO A 157 -13.19 7.79 25.21
C PRO A 157 -11.80 8.42 25.02
N GLN A 158 -11.72 9.74 25.12
CA GLN A 158 -10.44 10.45 25.05
C GLN A 158 -9.61 10.12 26.29
N ARG A 159 -8.43 9.53 26.09
CA ARG A 159 -7.43 9.38 27.15
C ARG A 159 -6.49 10.59 27.17
N SER A 160 -6.85 11.58 27.99
CA SER A 160 -6.05 12.77 28.34
C SER A 160 -5.62 13.70 27.19
N GLU A 161 -5.27 14.94 27.53
CA GLU A 161 -5.07 16.07 26.59
C GLU A 161 -3.74 16.03 25.79
N PHE A 162 -2.96 14.95 25.89
CA PHE A 162 -1.58 14.91 25.38
C PHE A 162 -1.25 13.73 24.46
N GLU A 163 -2.16 12.79 24.22
CA GLU A 163 -1.90 11.64 23.35
C GLU A 163 -2.04 12.00 21.87
N ARG A 164 -0.89 12.12 21.20
CA ARG A 164 -0.80 12.34 19.76
C ARG A 164 -0.98 11.02 19.03
N GLY A 165 -2.16 10.84 18.47
CA GLY A 165 -2.44 9.83 17.46
C GLY A 165 -3.09 8.56 18.00
N TYR A 166 -4.09 8.08 17.26
CA TYR A 166 -4.69 6.77 17.43
C TYR A 166 -4.33 5.94 16.21
N LEU A 167 -4.24 4.62 16.38
CA LEU A 167 -4.08 3.69 15.28
C LEU A 167 -5.38 2.92 15.12
N LEU A 168 -5.91 2.90 13.90
CA LEU A 168 -6.99 2.04 13.48
C LEU A 168 -6.39 0.87 12.72
N PHE A 169 -6.54 -0.32 13.27
CA PHE A 169 -6.26 -1.58 12.60
C PHE A 169 -7.56 -2.09 11.99
N ILE A 170 -7.50 -2.52 10.74
CA ILE A 170 -8.58 -3.23 10.04
C ILE A 170 -8.03 -4.62 9.72
N ASP A 171 -8.58 -5.63 10.37
CA ASP A 171 -8.12 -7.01 10.29
C ASP A 171 -9.13 -7.84 9.50
N THR A 172 -8.67 -8.54 8.47
CA THR A 172 -9.38 -9.67 7.86
C THR A 172 -8.72 -10.98 8.31
N GLU A 173 -9.16 -12.12 7.78
CA GLU A 173 -8.52 -13.41 8.08
C GLU A 173 -7.06 -13.47 7.62
N ASP A 174 -6.72 -12.77 6.52
CA ASP A 174 -5.44 -12.88 5.83
C ASP A 174 -4.61 -11.58 5.81
N GLU A 175 -5.19 -10.45 6.23
CA GLU A 175 -4.56 -9.12 6.07
C GLU A 175 -4.87 -8.20 7.27
N THR A 176 -3.87 -7.37 7.63
CA THR A 176 -4.05 -6.26 8.57
C THR A 176 -3.65 -4.96 7.90
N LEU A 177 -4.61 -4.03 7.79
CA LEU A 177 -4.38 -2.65 7.37
C LEU A 177 -4.25 -1.73 8.57
N VAL A 178 -3.39 -0.72 8.48
CA VAL A 178 -3.13 0.23 9.58
C VAL A 178 -3.30 1.66 9.09
N HIS A 179 -4.17 2.41 9.77
CA HIS A 179 -4.41 3.82 9.52
C HIS A 179 -4.10 4.67 10.76
N THR A 180 -3.35 5.77 10.57
CA THR A 180 -3.07 6.72 11.64
C THR A 180 -4.14 7.78 11.69
N ILE A 181 -4.85 7.87 12.80
CA ILE A 181 -5.83 8.91 13.07
C ILE A 181 -5.09 10.06 13.77
N ALA A 182 -5.01 11.19 13.08
CA ALA A 182 -4.40 12.43 13.57
C ALA A 182 -5.42 13.35 14.28
#